data_AF-A0A7I9VJR3-F1
#
_entry.id   AF-A0A7I9VJR3-F1
#
_cell.length_a   1.000
_cell.length_b   1.000
_cell.length_c   1.000
_cell.angle_alpha   90.00
_cell.angle_beta   90.00
_cell.angle_gamma   90.00
#
_symmetry.space_group_name_H-M   'P 1'
#
loop_
_entity.id
_entity.type
_entity.pdbx_description
1 polymer ?
#
loop_
_entity_poly.entity_id
_entity_poly.type
_entity_poly.pdbx_seq_one_letter_code
_entity_poly.pdbx_strand_id
1 'polypeptide(L)'
;MRGVVRIGLVSDSWGDTPLLARALAALDQAGAERTFFLGGCWADVDAALAPPLAPPGAARIRARLVRVASRSCPERASAGAPGKVIELIGGALGYLVSDKADLTRDEIESATFLLHGGAGEAGLVRIGPRFFVTPGRLAPPQGAPGAGSWALLEVDGPRVGLVVHGADGAERTRLAEQLPPGAQVKIQ
;
A
#
# COMPACT_ATOMS: atom_id res chain seq x y z
N MET A 1 19.18 -10.36 14.75
CA MET A 1 18.83 -9.10 14.07
C MET A 1 17.70 -9.41 13.11
N ARG A 2 16.54 -8.75 13.20
CA ARG A 2 15.48 -8.95 12.19
C ARG A 2 15.92 -8.23 10.91
N GLY A 3 15.73 -8.88 9.76
CA GLY A 3 16.03 -8.29 8.45
C GLY A 3 15.08 -7.15 8.09
N VAL A 4 15.38 -6.46 6.99
CA VAL A 4 14.52 -5.41 6.42
C VAL A 4 13.16 -6.01 6.08
N VAL A 5 12.09 -5.42 6.62
CA VAL A 5 10.71 -5.78 6.26
C VAL A 5 10.34 -5.07 4.97
N ARG A 6 9.84 -5.81 3.97
CA ARG A 6 9.38 -5.25 2.69
C ARG A 6 7.89 -5.44 2.49
N ILE A 7 7.15 -4.34 2.39
CA ILE A 7 5.71 -4.35 2.12
C ILE A 7 5.45 -3.70 0.77
N GLY A 8 4.78 -4.43 -0.13
CA GLY A 8 4.31 -3.89 -1.39
C GLY A 8 3.06 -3.04 -1.20
N LEU A 9 3.02 -1.86 -1.80
CA LEU A 9 1.92 -0.92 -1.74
C LEU A 9 1.44 -0.60 -3.16
N VAL A 10 0.12 -0.68 -3.37
CA VAL A 10 -0.52 -0.33 -4.63
C VAL A 10 -1.94 0.14 -4.35
N SER A 11 -2.47 1.08 -5.12
CA SER A 11 -3.85 1.57 -4.98
C SER A 11 -4.38 2.11 -6.29
N ASP A 12 -5.67 2.41 -6.31
CA ASP A 12 -6.29 3.26 -7.33
C ASP A 12 -6.12 2.67 -8.75
N SER A 13 -6.45 1.39 -8.90
CA SER A 13 -6.43 0.66 -10.19
C SER A 13 -7.57 1.03 -11.12
N TRP A 14 -8.70 1.53 -10.60
CA TRP A 14 -9.84 2.09 -11.36
C TRP A 14 -10.27 1.29 -12.61
N GLY A 15 -10.31 -0.03 -12.51
CA GLY A 15 -10.70 -0.95 -13.57
C GLY A 15 -9.56 -1.46 -14.47
N ASP A 16 -8.34 -0.90 -14.36
CA ASP A 16 -7.16 -1.38 -15.08
C ASP A 16 -6.55 -2.62 -14.41
N THR A 17 -7.31 -3.72 -14.49
CA THR A 17 -6.94 -5.01 -13.91
C THR A 17 -5.69 -5.64 -14.54
N PRO A 18 -5.38 -5.48 -15.85
CA PRO A 18 -4.10 -5.92 -16.39
C PRO A 18 -2.91 -5.15 -15.80
N LEU A 19 -3.04 -3.84 -15.60
CA LEU A 19 -1.98 -3.06 -14.94
C LEU A 19 -1.80 -3.48 -13.48
N LEU A 20 -2.89 -3.69 -12.75
CA LEU A 20 -2.84 -4.21 -11.39
C LEU A 20 -2.15 -5.58 -11.31
N ALA A 21 -2.47 -6.51 -12.23
CA ALA A 21 -1.82 -7.82 -12.28
C ALA A 21 -0.29 -7.71 -12.46
N ARG A 22 0.17 -6.80 -13.34
CA ARG A 22 1.60 -6.52 -13.53
C ARG A 22 2.26 -5.92 -12.29
N ALA A 23 1.60 -4.95 -11.64
CA ALA A 23 2.13 -4.34 -10.42
C ALA A 23 2.25 -5.36 -9.27
N LEU A 24 1.24 -6.22 -9.10
CA LEU A 24 1.28 -7.30 -8.10
C LEU A 24 2.40 -8.30 -8.37
N ALA A 25 2.63 -8.66 -9.63
CA ALA A 25 3.74 -9.52 -10.03
C ALA A 25 5.09 -8.87 -9.74
N ALA A 26 5.25 -7.58 -10.06
CA ALA A 26 6.47 -6.83 -9.82
C ALA A 26 6.80 -6.71 -8.33
N LEU A 27 5.79 -6.47 -7.49
CA LEU A 27 5.93 -6.45 -6.03
C LEU A 27 6.39 -7.79 -5.47
N ASP A 28 5.82 -8.90 -5.93
CA ASP A 28 6.25 -10.24 -5.52
C ASP A 28 7.69 -10.54 -5.96
N GLN A 29 8.06 -10.18 -7.20
CA GLN A 29 9.42 -10.32 -7.71
C GLN A 29 10.44 -9.45 -6.96
N ALA A 30 10.02 -8.27 -6.51
CA ALA A 30 10.86 -7.38 -5.70
C ALA A 30 10.96 -7.81 -4.22
N GLY A 31 10.38 -8.96 -3.87
CA GLY A 31 10.54 -9.58 -2.55
C GLY A 31 9.61 -9.01 -1.48
N ALA A 32 8.45 -8.45 -1.86
CA ALA A 32 7.43 -8.07 -0.90
C ALA A 32 6.97 -9.28 -0.07
N GLU A 33 7.05 -9.16 1.25
CA GLU A 33 6.59 -10.19 2.18
C GLU A 33 5.07 -10.21 2.29
N ARG A 34 4.46 -9.02 2.19
CA ARG A 34 3.02 -8.80 2.03
C ARG A 34 2.75 -7.70 1.01
N THR A 35 1.56 -7.71 0.46
CA THR A 35 1.11 -6.67 -0.47
C THR A 35 -0.19 -6.05 0.03
N PHE A 36 -0.24 -4.73 0.10
CA PHE A 36 -1.41 -3.99 0.53
C PHE A 36 -2.00 -3.23 -0.65
N PHE A 37 -3.26 -3.57 -0.97
CA PHE A 37 -4.06 -2.82 -1.93
C PHE A 37 -4.92 -1.79 -1.20
N LEU A 38 -4.55 -0.52 -1.33
CA LEU A 38 -5.11 0.59 -0.54
C LEU A 38 -6.32 1.24 -1.23
N GLY A 39 -7.22 0.43 -1.79
CA GLY A 39 -8.46 0.89 -2.40
C GLY A 39 -8.36 1.33 -3.86
N GLY A 40 -9.44 1.93 -4.36
CA GLY A 40 -9.69 2.27 -5.76
C GLY A 40 -10.93 1.52 -6.24
N CYS A 41 -10.75 0.25 -6.61
CA CYS A 41 -11.84 -0.66 -6.94
C CYS A 41 -11.56 -2.03 -6.32
N TRP A 42 -12.41 -2.44 -5.37
CA TRP A 42 -12.21 -3.67 -4.59
C TRP A 42 -12.15 -4.93 -5.46
N ALA A 43 -13.07 -5.03 -6.42
CA ALA A 43 -13.19 -6.18 -7.33
C ALA A 43 -11.97 -6.35 -8.26
N ASP A 44 -11.22 -5.28 -8.53
CA ASP A 44 -10.07 -5.33 -9.44
C ASP A 44 -9.01 -6.33 -8.98
N VAL A 45 -8.84 -6.50 -7.67
CA VAL A 45 -7.89 -7.46 -7.10
C VAL A 45 -8.26 -8.89 -7.48
N ASP A 46 -9.53 -9.24 -7.44
CA ASP A 46 -9.96 -10.60 -7.78
C ASP A 46 -9.81 -10.85 -9.29
N ALA A 47 -10.17 -9.86 -10.11
CA ALA A 47 -9.98 -9.91 -11.56
C ALA A 47 -8.50 -10.00 -11.96
N ALA A 48 -7.63 -9.20 -11.34
CA ALA A 48 -6.18 -9.21 -11.60
C ALA A 48 -5.50 -10.52 -11.20
N LEU A 49 -6.08 -11.27 -10.26
CA LEU A 49 -5.56 -12.55 -9.78
C LEU A 49 -6.32 -13.76 -10.35
N ALA A 50 -7.20 -13.57 -11.33
CA ALA A 50 -7.94 -14.61 -12.02
C ALA A 50 -7.46 -14.80 -13.47
N PRO A 51 -7.58 -16.01 -14.06
CA PRO A 51 -7.27 -16.21 -15.47
C PRO A 51 -8.11 -15.31 -16.40
N PRO A 52 -7.56 -14.83 -17.54
CA PRO A 52 -6.21 -15.08 -18.05
C PRO A 52 -5.14 -14.11 -17.51
N LEU A 53 -5.52 -13.15 -16.66
CA LEU A 53 -4.60 -12.10 -16.17
C LEU A 53 -3.68 -12.56 -15.04
N ALA A 54 -4.07 -13.61 -14.32
CA ALA A 54 -3.38 -14.11 -13.14
C ALA A 54 -1.86 -14.22 -13.38
N PRO A 55 -1.03 -13.45 -12.64
CA PRO A 55 0.41 -13.49 -12.83
C PRO A 55 1.01 -14.81 -12.31
N PRO A 56 2.23 -15.17 -12.74
CA PRO A 56 2.99 -16.24 -12.11
C PRO A 56 3.05 -16.05 -10.59
N GLY A 57 2.70 -17.09 -9.82
CA GLY A 57 2.66 -16.99 -8.36
C GLY A 57 1.38 -16.35 -7.78
N ALA A 58 0.33 -16.13 -8.56
CA ALA A 58 -0.94 -15.54 -8.10
C ALA A 58 -1.49 -16.13 -6.79
N ALA A 59 -1.37 -17.45 -6.59
CA ALA A 59 -1.79 -18.10 -5.34
C ALA A 59 -1.01 -17.60 -4.12
N ARG A 60 0.32 -17.43 -4.26
CA ARG A 60 1.19 -16.87 -3.21
C ARG A 60 0.88 -15.40 -2.96
N ILE A 61 0.71 -14.62 -4.03
CA ILE A 61 0.32 -13.21 -3.94
C ILE A 61 -0.99 -13.09 -3.17
N ARG A 62 -2.01 -13.87 -3.57
CA ARG A 62 -3.33 -13.89 -2.91
C ARG A 62 -3.22 -14.22 -1.42
N ALA A 63 -2.40 -15.19 -1.04
CA ALA A 63 -2.21 -15.59 0.35
C ALA A 63 -1.56 -14.51 1.23
N ARG A 64 -0.89 -13.51 0.63
CA ARG A 64 -0.14 -12.46 1.33
C ARG A 64 -0.74 -11.07 1.10
N LEU A 65 -1.85 -10.98 0.37
CA LEU A 65 -2.48 -9.72 -0.01
C LEU A 65 -3.53 -9.32 1.03
N VAL A 66 -3.41 -8.08 1.50
CA VAL A 66 -4.44 -7.40 2.29
C VAL A 66 -5.01 -6.29 1.43
N ARG A 67 -6.33 -6.11 1.46
CA ARG A 67 -6.99 -5.04 0.70
C ARG A 67 -8.03 -4.32 1.54
N VAL A 68 -8.24 -3.05 1.21
CA VAL A 68 -9.31 -2.21 1.77
C VAL A 68 -10.21 -1.69 0.66
N ALA A 69 -11.49 -1.49 0.98
CA ALA A 69 -12.49 -1.00 0.05
C ALA A 69 -12.65 0.53 0.14
N SER A 70 -12.65 1.19 -1.01
CA SER A 70 -13.02 2.62 -1.08
C SER A 70 -14.48 2.84 -0.71
N ARG A 71 -14.82 4.07 -0.30
CA ARG A 71 -16.21 4.46 -0.01
C ARG A 71 -17.15 4.27 -1.22
N SER A 72 -16.61 4.39 -2.43
CA SER A 72 -17.34 4.19 -3.69
C SER A 72 -17.54 2.72 -4.06
N CYS A 73 -16.87 1.78 -3.40
CA CYS A 73 -16.99 0.35 -3.71
C CYS A 73 -18.32 -0.20 -3.16
N PRO A 74 -19.19 -0.79 -4.00
CA PRO A 74 -20.43 -1.42 -3.54
C PRO A 74 -20.19 -2.46 -2.44
N GLU A 75 -19.10 -3.20 -2.53
CA GLU A 75 -18.74 -4.28 -1.60
C GLU A 75 -18.53 -3.79 -0.16
N ARG A 76 -18.17 -2.51 0.01
CA ARG A 76 -18.08 -1.90 1.34
C ARG A 76 -19.45 -1.75 1.99
N ALA A 77 -20.47 -1.43 1.21
CA ALA A 77 -21.83 -1.23 1.69
C ALA A 77 -22.61 -2.54 1.79
N SER A 78 -22.45 -3.45 0.83
CA SER A 78 -23.30 -4.64 0.69
C SER A 78 -22.64 -5.96 1.07
N ALA A 79 -21.32 -6.06 1.00
CA ALA A 79 -20.58 -7.33 1.13
C ALA A 79 -19.62 -7.38 2.32
N GLY A 80 -19.64 -6.36 3.19
CA GLY A 80 -18.79 -6.31 4.39
C GLY A 80 -17.29 -6.15 4.10
N ALA A 81 -16.92 -5.71 2.89
CA ALA A 81 -15.51 -5.46 2.58
C ALA A 81 -14.96 -4.37 3.53
N PRO A 82 -13.81 -4.60 4.18
CA PRO A 82 -13.27 -3.67 5.17
C PRO A 82 -12.88 -2.35 4.52
N GLY A 83 -13.44 -1.24 5.00
CA GLY A 83 -12.95 0.11 4.65
C GLY A 83 -11.62 0.46 5.31
N LYS A 84 -11.21 -0.33 6.29
CA LYS A 84 -10.01 -0.13 7.11
C LYS A 84 -9.52 -1.46 7.63
N VAL A 85 -8.20 -1.65 7.65
CA VAL A 85 -7.54 -2.82 8.24
C VAL A 85 -6.39 -2.35 9.12
N ILE A 86 -6.17 -3.06 10.23
CA ILE A 86 -5.07 -2.84 11.16
C ILE A 86 -4.06 -3.97 10.96
N GLU A 87 -2.78 -3.63 10.78
CA GLU A 87 -1.69 -4.58 10.57
C GLU A 87 -0.47 -4.22 11.41
N LEU A 88 0.41 -5.21 11.64
CA LEU A 88 1.72 -4.97 12.24
C LEU A 88 2.78 -4.89 11.14
N ILE A 89 3.49 -3.77 11.08
CA ILE A 89 4.54 -3.50 10.09
C ILE A 89 5.85 -3.30 10.86
N GLY A 90 6.80 -4.22 10.69
CA GLY A 90 8.04 -4.19 11.48
C GLY A 90 7.80 -4.31 13.00
N GLY A 91 6.62 -4.79 13.42
CA GLY A 91 6.20 -4.84 14.83
C GLY A 91 5.51 -3.57 15.35
N ALA A 92 5.31 -2.55 14.51
CA ALA A 92 4.57 -1.34 14.88
C ALA A 92 3.17 -1.32 14.25
N LEU A 93 2.25 -0.57 14.86
CA LEU A 93 0.85 -0.50 14.42
C LEU A 93 0.72 0.28 13.11
N GLY A 94 0.09 -0.34 12.13
CA GLY A 94 -0.23 0.23 10.83
C GLY A 94 -1.72 0.23 10.55
N TYR A 95 -2.27 1.36 10.11
CA TYR A 95 -3.63 1.44 9.56
C TYR A 95 -3.57 1.53 8.05
N LEU A 96 -4.38 0.71 7.39
CA LEU A 96 -4.58 0.70 5.95
C LEU A 96 -5.98 1.27 5.68
N VAL A 97 -6.07 2.29 4.83
CA VAL A 97 -7.33 2.91 4.42
C VAL A 97 -7.28 3.28 2.93
N SER A 98 -8.43 3.42 2.30
CA SER A 98 -8.46 3.95 0.93
C SER A 98 -8.20 5.45 0.87
N ASP A 99 -8.71 6.18 1.86
CA ASP A 99 -8.60 7.63 1.98
C ASP A 99 -8.20 7.93 3.41
N LYS A 100 -7.18 8.79 3.60
CA LYS A 100 -6.74 9.20 4.93
C LYS A 100 -7.85 9.90 5.74
N ALA A 101 -8.88 10.44 5.09
CA ALA A 101 -10.07 10.99 5.74
C ALA A 101 -10.95 9.92 6.43
N ASP A 102 -10.68 8.63 6.21
CA ASP A 102 -11.32 7.53 6.95
C ASP A 102 -10.71 7.31 8.35
N LEU A 103 -9.58 7.96 8.66
CA LEU A 103 -8.91 7.82 9.94
C LEU A 103 -9.50 8.77 10.98
N THR A 104 -9.74 8.24 12.18
CA THR A 104 -10.12 9.04 13.35
C THR A 104 -8.87 9.60 14.04
N ARG A 105 -9.07 10.56 14.94
CA ARG A 105 -7.98 11.13 15.74
C ARG A 105 -7.26 10.07 16.58
N ASP A 106 -8.00 9.20 17.26
CA ASP A 106 -7.44 8.17 18.15
C ASP A 106 -6.63 7.12 17.35
N GLU A 107 -7.08 6.80 16.14
CA GLU A 107 -6.36 5.90 15.24
C GLU A 107 -5.05 6.55 14.76
N ILE A 108 -5.09 7.82 14.37
CA ILE A 108 -3.87 8.56 14.03
C ILE A 108 -2.94 8.58 15.23
N GLU A 109 -3.45 8.88 16.43
CA GLU A 109 -2.65 8.99 17.64
C GLU A 109 -1.97 7.67 18.05
N SER A 110 -2.64 6.54 17.85
CA SER A 110 -2.12 5.20 18.18
C SER A 110 -1.21 4.58 17.11
N ALA A 111 -1.30 5.02 15.85
CA ALA A 111 -0.55 4.44 14.75
C ALA A 111 0.93 4.86 14.72
N THR A 112 1.78 3.99 14.16
CA THR A 112 3.09 4.38 13.63
C THR A 112 3.03 4.55 12.11
N PHE A 113 2.30 3.67 11.41
CA PHE A 113 2.13 3.74 9.96
C PHE A 113 0.67 4.02 9.59
N LEU A 114 0.47 4.97 8.68
CA LEU A 114 -0.83 5.39 8.17
C LEU A 114 -0.74 5.26 6.64
N LEU A 115 -1.12 4.11 6.13
CA LEU A 115 -1.02 3.75 4.71
C LEU A 115 -2.34 4.07 4.02
N HIS A 116 -2.29 4.88 2.97
CA HIS A 116 -3.49 5.31 2.26
C HIS A 116 -3.36 5.35 0.74
N GLY A 117 -4.47 5.09 0.05
CA GLY A 117 -4.64 5.40 -1.38
C GLY A 117 -5.14 6.83 -1.60
N GLY A 118 -5.79 7.06 -2.74
CA GLY A 118 -6.52 8.29 -3.06
C GLY A 118 -5.63 9.50 -3.41
N ALA A 119 -4.31 9.39 -3.24
CA ALA A 119 -3.36 10.41 -3.65
C ALA A 119 -2.95 10.23 -5.12
N GLY A 120 -2.72 11.33 -5.83
CA GLY A 120 -2.19 11.28 -7.20
C GLY A 120 -0.75 10.77 -7.24
N GLU A 121 0.09 11.31 -6.35
CA GLU A 121 1.53 11.04 -6.29
C GLU A 121 1.89 10.19 -5.08
N ALA A 122 2.98 9.41 -5.22
CA ALA A 122 3.56 8.67 -4.11
C ALA A 122 4.18 9.62 -3.07
N GLY A 123 4.16 9.21 -1.80
CA GLY A 123 4.65 10.04 -0.71
C GLY A 123 4.96 9.27 0.55
N LEU A 124 6.01 9.72 1.23
CA LEU A 124 6.40 9.33 2.57
C LEU A 124 6.60 10.61 3.37
N VAL A 125 5.74 10.85 4.36
CA VAL A 125 5.81 12.05 5.20
C VAL A 125 5.81 11.63 6.66
N ARG A 126 6.78 12.15 7.42
CA ARG A 126 6.84 11.95 8.86
C ARG A 126 6.24 13.14 9.61
N ILE A 127 5.30 12.86 10.52
CA ILE A 127 4.73 13.85 11.46
C ILE A 127 4.86 13.30 12.88
N GLY A 128 5.77 13.85 13.66
CA GLY A 128 6.09 13.33 14.99
C GLY A 128 6.61 11.89 14.91
N PRO A 129 5.97 10.91 15.58
CA PRO A 129 6.35 9.49 15.51
C PRO A 129 5.67 8.71 14.35
N ARG A 130 4.93 9.39 13.46
CA ARG A 130 4.00 8.75 12.52
C ARG A 130 4.46 8.93 11.09
N PHE A 131 4.31 7.88 10.29
CA PHE A 131 4.57 7.86 8.87
C PHE A 131 3.26 7.80 8.11
N PHE A 132 2.99 8.83 7.32
CA PHE A 132 1.92 8.83 6.33
C PHE A 132 2.54 8.39 5.01
N VAL A 133 2.00 7.30 4.46
CA VAL A 133 2.58 6.64 3.28
C VAL A 133 1.50 6.40 2.25
N THR A 134 1.80 6.75 1.00
CA THR A 134 0.94 6.46 -0.14
C THR A 134 1.78 6.01 -1.34
N PRO A 135 1.36 4.98 -2.08
CA PRO A 135 2.06 4.54 -3.28
C PRO A 135 1.79 5.44 -4.49
N GLY A 136 0.91 6.44 -4.35
CA GLY A 136 0.36 7.17 -5.50
C GLY A 136 -0.67 6.33 -6.24
N ARG A 137 -1.16 6.87 -7.36
CA ARG A 137 -2.21 6.22 -8.14
C ARG A 137 -1.61 5.24 -9.15
N LEU A 138 -2.09 3.99 -9.17
CA LEU A 138 -1.65 3.04 -10.19
C LEU A 138 -2.19 3.39 -11.59
N ALA A 139 -3.50 3.62 -11.73
CA ALA A 139 -4.11 3.94 -13.02
C ALA A 139 -4.31 5.46 -13.15
N PRO A 140 -3.41 6.18 -13.84
CA PRO A 140 -3.50 7.64 -13.93
C PRO A 140 -4.78 8.08 -14.65
N PRO A 141 -5.28 9.31 -14.39
CA PRO A 141 -6.39 9.86 -15.15
C PRO A 141 -6.08 9.89 -16.65
N GLN A 142 -7.13 9.86 -17.46
CA GLN A 142 -7.02 9.94 -18.92
C GLN A 142 -6.17 11.16 -19.34
N GLY A 143 -5.18 10.91 -20.20
CA GLY A 143 -4.26 11.95 -20.69
C GLY A 143 -2.87 11.98 -20.06
N ALA A 144 -2.57 11.12 -19.08
CA ALA A 144 -1.24 10.98 -18.50
C ALA A 144 -0.69 9.53 -18.56
N PRO A 145 -0.46 8.96 -19.76
CA PRO A 145 0.08 7.61 -19.90
C PRO A 145 1.47 7.51 -19.23
N GLY A 146 1.69 6.46 -18.45
CA GLY A 146 2.98 6.20 -17.79
C GLY A 146 3.21 6.90 -16.44
N ALA A 147 2.27 7.75 -15.98
CA ALA A 147 2.34 8.42 -14.68
C ALA A 147 1.88 7.55 -13.50
N GLY A 148 1.42 6.32 -13.76
CA GLY A 148 0.99 5.40 -12.71
C GLY A 148 2.14 4.91 -11.84
N SER A 149 1.87 4.63 -10.56
CA SER A 149 2.89 4.14 -9.63
C SER A 149 2.43 3.01 -8.71
N TRP A 150 3.42 2.28 -8.21
CA TRP A 150 3.34 1.36 -7.08
C TRP A 150 4.62 1.52 -6.24
N ALA A 151 4.65 1.01 -5.01
CA ALA A 151 5.80 1.24 -4.14
C ALA A 151 6.15 0.06 -3.23
N LEU A 152 7.41 0.01 -2.79
CA LEU A 152 7.88 -0.84 -1.71
C LEU A 152 8.18 0.01 -0.49
N LEU A 153 7.48 -0.26 0.59
CA LEU A 153 7.82 0.24 1.91
C LEU A 153 8.88 -0.67 2.53
N GLU A 154 10.05 -0.13 2.79
CA GLU A 154 11.16 -0.81 3.46
C GLU A 154 11.27 -0.32 4.90
N VAL A 155 11.18 -1.22 5.87
CA VAL A 155 11.33 -0.91 7.30
C VAL A 155 12.53 -1.66 7.86
N ASP A 156 13.57 -0.93 8.21
CA ASP A 156 14.84 -1.44 8.75
C ASP A 156 15.15 -0.75 10.08
N GLY A 157 14.67 -1.34 11.18
CA GLY A 157 14.77 -0.75 12.51
C GLY A 157 14.16 0.66 12.54
N PRO A 158 14.94 1.72 12.81
CA PRO A 158 14.43 3.10 12.82
C PRO A 158 14.30 3.73 11.42
N ARG A 159 14.79 3.07 10.36
CA ARG A 159 14.79 3.61 9.01
C ARG A 159 13.54 3.16 8.27
N VAL A 160 12.84 4.12 7.68
CA VAL A 160 11.66 3.88 6.83
C VAL A 160 11.96 4.44 5.45
N GLY A 161 11.93 3.59 4.44
CA GLY A 161 12.11 3.95 3.04
C GLY A 161 10.88 3.65 2.21
N LEU A 162 10.62 4.46 1.19
CA LEU A 162 9.62 4.20 0.16
C LEU A 162 10.30 4.22 -1.21
N VAL A 163 10.35 3.07 -1.86
CA VAL A 163 10.86 2.93 -3.23
C VAL A 163 9.66 2.99 -4.17
N VAL A 164 9.60 4.01 -5.00
CA VAL A 164 8.48 4.26 -5.89
C VAL A 164 8.86 3.82 -7.29
N HIS A 165 8.02 3.00 -7.89
CA HIS A 165 8.18 2.52 -9.24
C HIS A 165 7.04 3.02 -10.12
N GLY A 166 7.35 3.25 -11.39
CA GLY A 166 6.33 3.51 -12.40
C GLY A 166 5.53 2.26 -12.75
N ALA A 167 4.42 2.46 -13.45
CA ALA A 167 3.60 1.40 -14.04
C ALA A 167 4.37 0.49 -15.02
N ASP A 168 5.50 0.98 -15.55
CA ASP A 168 6.47 0.25 -16.38
C ASP A 168 7.46 -0.60 -15.57
N GLY A 169 7.43 -0.51 -14.24
CA GLY A 169 8.30 -1.22 -13.30
C GLY A 169 9.62 -0.51 -13.01
N ALA A 170 9.94 0.56 -13.73
CA ALA A 170 11.17 1.32 -13.50
C ALA A 170 11.10 2.07 -12.16
N GLU A 171 12.17 2.01 -11.36
CA GLU A 171 12.30 2.86 -10.18
C GLU A 171 12.29 4.34 -10.60
N ARG A 172 11.44 5.14 -9.98
CA ARG A 172 11.29 6.59 -10.25
C ARG A 172 11.95 7.43 -9.18
N THR A 173 11.76 7.05 -7.92
CA THR A 173 12.28 7.79 -6.78
C THR A 173 12.38 6.91 -5.55
N ARG A 174 13.22 7.33 -4.61
CA ARG A 174 13.37 6.73 -3.30
C ARG A 174 13.25 7.82 -2.24
N LEU A 175 12.27 7.69 -1.38
CA LEU A 175 12.05 8.56 -0.23
C LEU A 175 12.55 7.83 1.03
N ALA A 176 13.11 8.56 1.98
CA ALA A 176 13.59 7.96 3.21
C ALA A 176 13.40 8.91 4.39
N GLU A 177 13.00 8.34 5.50
CA GLU A 177 12.82 9.01 6.79
C GLU A 177 13.46 8.15 7.89
N GLN A 178 13.82 8.78 9.00
CA GLN A 178 14.36 8.09 10.18
C GLN A 178 13.54 8.43 11.42
N LEU A 179 13.31 7.46 12.29
CA LEU A 179 12.85 7.73 13.65
C LEU A 179 13.95 8.47 14.43
N PRO A 180 13.59 9.45 15.29
CA PRO A 180 14.58 10.16 16.07
C PRO A 180 15.17 9.21 17.14
N PRO A 181 16.44 9.38 17.53
CA PRO A 181 17.04 8.59 18.59
C PRO A 181 16.19 8.68 19.88
N GLY A 182 15.80 7.55 20.46
CA GLY A 182 15.08 7.50 21.73
C GLY A 182 13.54 7.50 21.65
N ALA A 183 12.93 7.48 20.46
CA ALA A 183 11.50 7.20 20.31
C ALA A 183 11.20 5.72 20.66
N GLN A 184 10.99 5.42 21.94
CA GLN A 184 10.42 4.14 22.35
C GLN A 184 8.94 4.11 21.94
N VAL A 185 8.54 3.07 21.20
CA VAL A 185 7.12 2.71 21.07
C VAL A 185 6.67 2.30 22.47
N LYS A 186 6.00 3.22 23.18
CA LYS A 186 5.32 2.87 24.43
C LYS A 186 4.12 2.01 24.05
N ILE A 187 4.28 0.69 24.19
CA ILE A 187 3.13 -0.21 24.31
C ILE A 187 2.58 0.06 25.72
N GLN A 188 1.42 0.69 25.81
CA GLN A 188 0.63 0.73 27.04
C GLN A 188 -0.27 -0.51 27.09
#